data_AF-A0A846TRR0-F1
#
_entry.id   AF-A0A846TRR0-F1
#
_cell.length_a   1.000
_cell.length_b   1.000
_cell.length_c   1.000
_cell.angle_alpha   90.00
_cell.angle_beta   90.00
_cell.angle_gamma   90.00
#
_symmetry.space_group_name_H-M   'P 1'
#
loop_
_entity.id
_entity.type
_entity.pdbx_description
1 polymer ?
#
loop_
_entity_poly.entity_id
_entity_poly.type
_entity_poly.pdbx_seq_one_letter_code
_entity_poly.pdbx_strand_id
1 'polypeptide(L)'
;MASIMYATKCPNCARSAIEDHYYKLGEIFTYCLRCGYHYEKTIESSSKDSVEYKEVTSKGHGILTLAKKDGRRERTLFDSPLTDEQLENFQQAYFNEDVNREKSYMVTFKDGEFTVVLGNPPENFHLSFEDYKEKMFAKYGTPEYDFFVPIEE
;
A
#
# COMPACT_ATOMS: atom_id res chain seq x y z
N MET A 1 2.79 15.92 14.52
CA MET A 1 2.40 15.31 13.24
C MET A 1 1.92 16.44 12.35
N ALA A 2 2.67 16.77 11.29
CA ALA A 2 2.28 17.77 10.30
C ALA A 2 2.11 17.08 8.94
N SER A 3 1.42 15.94 8.99
CA SER A 3 1.06 15.13 7.83
C SER A 3 -0.46 14.99 7.75
N ILE A 4 -0.94 14.88 6.51
CA ILE A 4 -2.33 14.52 6.20
C ILE A 4 -2.25 13.19 5.47
N MET A 5 -2.94 12.17 6.00
CA MET A 5 -3.01 10.84 5.40
C MET A 5 -4.42 10.59 4.86
N TYR A 6 -4.52 10.12 3.62
CA TYR A 6 -5.79 9.78 2.98
C TYR A 6 -5.61 8.66 1.94
N ALA A 7 -6.72 8.05 1.54
CA ALA A 7 -6.72 7.10 0.43
C ALA A 7 -6.78 7.85 -0.92
N THR A 8 -5.97 7.43 -1.87
CA THR A 8 -5.92 7.96 -3.25
C THR A 8 -5.96 6.82 -4.27
N LYS A 9 -6.14 7.15 -5.55
CA LYS A 9 -6.11 6.18 -6.64
C LYS A 9 -4.68 5.77 -6.95
N CYS A 10 -4.36 4.48 -6.86
CA CYS A 10 -3.07 3.96 -7.25
C CYS A 10 -2.86 4.15 -8.76
N PRO A 11 -1.75 4.77 -9.21
CA PRO A 11 -1.49 4.98 -10.63
C PRO A 11 -1.16 3.68 -11.38
N ASN A 12 -0.72 2.63 -10.69
CA ASN A 12 -0.37 1.36 -11.31
C ASN A 12 -1.58 0.39 -11.44
N CYS A 13 -2.37 0.21 -10.37
CA CYS A 13 -3.46 -0.77 -10.37
C CYS A 13 -4.88 -0.18 -10.28
N ALA A 14 -5.02 1.15 -10.19
CA ALA A 14 -6.29 1.87 -10.04
C ALA A 14 -7.13 1.51 -8.80
N ARG A 15 -6.58 0.73 -7.86
CA ARG A 15 -7.15 0.45 -6.52
C ARG A 15 -6.76 1.54 -5.53
N SER A 16 -7.18 1.43 -4.27
CA SER A 16 -6.76 2.35 -3.21
C SER A 16 -5.25 2.24 -2.93
N ALA A 17 -4.58 3.38 -2.89
CA ALA A 17 -3.26 3.59 -2.30
C ALA A 17 -3.42 4.55 -1.09
N ILE A 18 -2.46 4.53 -0.18
CA ILE A 18 -2.39 5.47 0.92
C ILE A 18 -1.39 6.54 0.53
N GLU A 19 -1.78 7.80 0.68
CA GLU A 19 -0.92 8.96 0.51
C GLU A 19 -0.73 9.63 1.86
N ASP A 20 0.53 9.82 2.25
CA ASP A 20 0.96 10.62 3.37
C ASP A 20 1.65 11.88 2.83
N HIS A 21 1.00 13.02 3.03
CA HIS A 21 1.51 14.32 2.60
C HIS A 21 1.99 15.13 3.81
N TYR A 22 3.31 15.29 3.92
CA TYR A 22 3.95 16.15 4.91
C TYR A 22 4.00 17.60 4.41
N TYR A 23 2.86 18.30 4.56
CA TYR A 23 2.61 19.60 3.95
C TYR A 23 3.58 20.72 4.33
N LYS A 24 4.33 20.60 5.44
CA LYS A 24 5.34 21.59 5.83
C LYS A 24 6.60 21.55 4.97
N LEU A 25 6.97 20.37 4.50
CA LEU A 25 8.17 20.15 3.70
C LEU A 25 7.84 19.78 2.25
N GLY A 26 6.55 19.59 1.92
CA GLY A 26 6.14 19.17 0.58
C GLY A 26 6.55 17.73 0.24
N GLU A 27 6.86 16.92 1.27
CA GLU A 27 7.20 15.51 1.09
C GLU A 27 5.94 14.67 0.94
N ILE A 28 5.99 13.71 0.03
CA ILE A 28 4.85 12.86 -0.32
C ILE A 28 5.32 11.41 -0.31
N PHE A 29 4.58 10.57 0.39
CA PHE A 29 4.78 9.13 0.40
C PHE A 29 3.49 8.45 -0.02
N THR A 30 3.50 7.80 -1.17
CA THR A 30 2.33 7.08 -1.69
C THR A 30 2.66 5.61 -1.77
N TYR A 31 1.91 4.75 -1.09
CA TYR A 31 2.12 3.31 -1.12
C TYR A 31 0.81 2.55 -1.33
N CYS A 32 0.84 1.56 -2.22
CA CYS A 32 -0.31 0.72 -2.52
C CYS A 32 -0.17 -0.64 -1.84
N LEU A 33 -1.00 -0.87 -0.82
CA LEU A 33 -1.13 -2.16 -0.13
C LEU A 33 -1.91 -3.20 -0.95
N ARG A 34 -1.91 -3.07 -2.28
CA ARG A 34 -2.52 -4.02 -3.23
C ARG A 34 -1.48 -4.53 -4.22
N CYS A 35 -0.95 -3.63 -5.06
CA CYS A 35 0.04 -4.00 -6.07
C CYS A 35 1.50 -3.76 -5.65
N GLY A 36 1.75 -3.17 -4.48
CA GLY A 36 3.10 -2.85 -4.01
C GLY A 36 3.72 -1.59 -4.63
N TYR A 37 2.93 -0.78 -5.36
CA TYR A 37 3.40 0.50 -5.88
C TYR A 37 3.91 1.38 -4.73
N HIS A 38 5.06 2.01 -4.90
CA HIS A 38 5.53 3.04 -3.98
C HIS A 38 6.04 4.26 -4.75
N TYR A 39 5.77 5.44 -4.21
CA TYR A 39 6.32 6.71 -4.63
C TYR A 39 6.78 7.47 -3.39
N GLU A 40 7.96 8.04 -3.47
CA GLU A 40 8.54 8.87 -2.41
C GLU A 40 9.07 10.14 -3.02
N LYS A 41 8.65 11.27 -2.47
CA LYS A 41 9.20 12.59 -2.72
C LYS A 41 9.78 13.13 -1.43
N THR A 42 11.09 13.26 -1.38
CA THR A 42 11.83 13.69 -0.19
C THR A 42 12.77 14.84 -0.53
N ILE A 43 13.13 15.65 0.47
CA ILE A 43 14.10 16.73 0.26
C ILE A 43 15.49 16.12 0.08
N GLU A 44 16.13 16.42 -1.05
CA GLU A 44 17.51 16.03 -1.32
C GLU A 44 18.50 17.08 -0.82
N SER A 45 18.19 18.35 -1.09
CA SER A 45 19.01 19.48 -0.68
C SER A 45 18.13 20.70 -0.39
N SER A 46 18.56 21.55 0.55
CA SER A 46 17.91 22.83 0.80
C SER A 46 18.95 23.94 0.91
N SER A 47 18.72 25.02 0.17
CA SER A 47 19.49 26.26 0.21
C SER A 47 18.57 27.40 0.68
N LYS A 48 19.12 28.61 0.87
CA LYS A 48 18.30 29.78 1.25
C LYS A 48 17.26 30.16 0.18
N ASP A 49 17.51 29.81 -1.08
CA ASP A 49 16.73 30.28 -2.23
C ASP A 49 16.00 29.14 -2.97
N SER A 50 16.31 27.87 -2.68
CA SER A 50 15.70 26.72 -3.33
C SER A 50 15.67 25.46 -2.46
N VAL A 51 14.66 24.62 -2.67
CA VAL A 51 14.58 23.26 -2.13
C VAL A 51 14.56 22.30 -3.31
N GLU A 52 15.47 21.34 -3.31
CA GLU A 52 15.54 20.28 -4.32
C GLU A 52 14.93 19.00 -3.75
N TYR A 53 14.11 18.34 -4.56
CA TYR A 53 13.44 17.10 -4.19
C TYR A 53 13.98 15.94 -5.00
N LYS A 54 14.16 14.81 -4.32
CA LYS A 54 14.40 13.52 -4.93
C LYS A 54 13.08 12.77 -5.01
N GLU A 55 12.80 12.21 -6.18
CA GLU A 55 11.63 11.38 -6.41
C GLU A 55 12.06 9.96 -6.75
N VAL A 56 11.50 8.98 -6.03
CA VAL A 56 11.71 7.55 -6.23
C VAL A 56 10.37 6.91 -6.51
N THR A 57 10.31 6.04 -7.52
CA THR A 57 9.08 5.33 -7.88
C THR A 57 9.38 3.86 -8.13
N SER A 58 8.59 2.97 -7.53
CA SER A 58 8.49 1.57 -7.93
C SER A 58 7.07 1.25 -8.38
N LYS A 59 6.96 0.52 -9.50
CA LYS A 59 5.68 0.07 -10.03
C LYS A 59 4.98 -0.88 -9.05
N GLY A 60 5.75 -1.69 -8.34
CA GLY A 60 5.20 -2.73 -7.46
C GLY A 60 4.84 -4.00 -8.22
N HIS A 61 5.11 -5.13 -7.58
CA HIS A 61 4.95 -6.48 -8.13
C HIS A 61 4.08 -7.38 -7.25
N GLY A 62 3.35 -6.78 -6.32
CA GLY A 62 2.53 -7.48 -5.33
C GLY A 62 2.96 -7.18 -3.90
N ILE A 63 2.30 -7.87 -2.98
CA ILE A 63 2.54 -7.73 -1.54
C ILE A 63 2.44 -9.07 -0.81
N LEU A 64 3.10 -9.11 0.34
CA LEU A 64 2.87 -10.09 1.40
C LEU A 64 2.39 -9.37 2.65
N THR A 65 1.32 -9.87 3.26
CA THR A 65 0.89 -9.47 4.60
C THR A 65 0.94 -10.70 5.50
N LEU A 66 1.73 -10.63 6.58
CA LEU A 66 1.79 -11.63 7.63
C LEU A 66 1.24 -11.02 8.93
N ALA A 67 0.09 -11.50 9.37
CA ALA A 67 -0.44 -11.19 10.68
C ALA A 67 0.03 -12.25 11.68
N LYS A 68 0.62 -11.83 12.79
CA LYS A 68 1.01 -12.69 13.90
C LYS A 68 -0.17 -12.88 14.86
N LYS A 69 -0.19 -14.01 15.58
CA LYS A 69 -1.23 -14.33 16.57
C LYS A 69 -1.26 -13.35 17.75
N ASP A 70 -0.15 -12.68 18.02
CA ASP A 70 -0.04 -11.63 19.06
C ASP A 70 -0.58 -10.26 18.62
N GLY A 71 -1.09 -10.14 17.39
CA GLY A 71 -1.66 -8.93 16.84
C GLY A 71 -0.69 -8.07 16.02
N ARG A 72 0.61 -8.40 15.98
CA ARG A 72 1.55 -7.72 15.09
C ARG A 72 1.24 -8.04 13.62
N ARG A 73 1.58 -7.12 12.73
CA ARG A 73 1.42 -7.29 11.29
C ARG A 73 2.67 -6.81 10.57
N GLU A 74 3.20 -7.66 9.71
CA GLU A 74 4.33 -7.37 8.85
C GLU A 74 3.84 -7.29 7.41
N ARG A 75 4.41 -6.34 6.66
CA ARG A 75 4.08 -6.13 5.25
C ARG A 75 5.35 -6.02 4.44
N THR A 76 5.35 -6.70 3.31
CA THR A 76 6.43 -6.61 2.33
C THR A 76 5.81 -6.19 1.01
N LEU A 77 6.29 -5.10 0.44
CA LEU A 77 5.94 -4.66 -0.90
C LEU A 77 7.03 -5.17 -1.84
N PHE A 78 6.64 -5.82 -2.94
CA PHE A 78 7.62 -6.36 -3.88
C PHE A 78 8.01 -5.28 -4.88
N ASP A 79 9.29 -4.89 -4.85
CA ASP A 79 9.87 -3.89 -5.74
C ASP A 79 10.22 -4.46 -7.13
N SER A 80 10.22 -5.78 -7.25
CA SER A 80 10.62 -6.56 -8.42
C SER A 80 9.83 -7.88 -8.47
N PRO A 81 9.78 -8.57 -9.63
CA PRO A 81 9.21 -9.91 -9.70
C PRO A 81 9.94 -10.86 -8.75
N LEU A 82 9.19 -11.68 -8.02
CA LEU A 82 9.77 -12.63 -7.07
C LEU A 82 10.61 -13.69 -7.78
N THR A 83 11.77 -13.99 -7.21
CA THR A 83 12.52 -15.22 -7.52
C THR A 83 11.87 -16.42 -6.83
N ASP A 84 12.15 -17.63 -7.32
CA ASP A 84 11.68 -18.86 -6.70
C ASP A 84 12.14 -18.98 -5.23
N GLU A 85 13.38 -18.56 -4.94
CA GLU A 85 13.93 -18.54 -3.57
C GLU A 85 13.15 -17.59 -2.65
N GLN A 86 12.83 -16.38 -3.12
CA GLN A 86 12.01 -15.44 -2.34
C GLN A 86 10.61 -16.00 -2.11
N LEU A 87 10.02 -16.63 -3.13
CA LEU A 87 8.70 -17.23 -3.03
C LEU A 87 8.68 -18.37 -1.99
N GLU A 88 9.67 -19.26 -2.02
CA GLU A 88 9.82 -20.34 -1.04
C GLU A 88 9.99 -19.78 0.38
N ASN A 89 10.84 -18.77 0.57
CA ASN A 89 11.05 -18.13 1.86
C ASN A 89 9.75 -17.51 2.42
N PHE A 90 8.96 -16.84 1.59
CA PHE A 90 7.68 -16.27 2.01
C PHE A 90 6.63 -17.34 2.32
N GLN A 91 6.60 -18.43 1.55
CA GLN A 91 5.74 -19.57 1.84
C GLN A 91 6.09 -20.19 3.20
N GLN A 92 7.38 -20.44 3.47
CA GLN A 92 7.83 -20.96 4.76
C GLN A 92 7.44 -20.02 5.91
N ALA A 93 7.64 -18.70 5.74
CA ALA A 93 7.24 -17.71 6.74
C ALA A 93 5.73 -17.74 7.02
N TYR A 94 4.91 -17.91 5.98
CA TYR A 94 3.44 -18.00 6.10
C TYR A 94 2.96 -19.24 6.89
N PHE A 95 3.69 -20.35 6.80
CA PHE A 95 3.36 -21.59 7.51
C PHE A 95 3.94 -21.66 8.93
N ASN A 96 4.62 -20.62 9.40
CA ASN A 96 5.10 -20.57 10.78
C ASN A 96 3.93 -20.62 11.77
N GLU A 97 4.11 -21.31 12.89
CA GLU A 97 3.07 -21.54 13.90
C GLU A 97 2.55 -20.25 14.54
N ASP A 98 3.37 -19.20 14.58
CA ASP A 98 3.01 -17.90 15.14
C ASP A 98 2.16 -17.02 14.20
N VAL A 99 1.97 -17.44 12.95
CA VAL A 99 1.20 -16.72 11.93
C VAL A 99 -0.30 -17.03 12.03
N ASN A 100 -1.11 -15.98 12.00
CA ASN A 100 -2.54 -16.04 11.80
C ASN A 100 -2.83 -16.07 10.29
N ARG A 101 -3.03 -17.26 9.76
CA ARG A 101 -3.28 -17.52 8.33
C ARG A 101 -4.59 -16.93 7.80
N GLU A 102 -5.60 -16.70 8.65
CA GLU A 102 -6.86 -16.07 8.23
C GLU A 102 -6.69 -14.59 7.91
N LYS A 103 -5.69 -13.94 8.51
CA LYS A 103 -5.38 -12.51 8.34
C LYS A 103 -4.11 -12.27 7.52
N SER A 104 -3.50 -13.34 7.00
CA SER A 104 -2.28 -13.30 6.22
C SER A 104 -2.58 -13.70 4.79
N TYR A 105 -1.90 -13.07 3.83
CA TYR A 105 -2.09 -13.34 2.42
C TYR A 105 -0.89 -12.85 1.61
N MET A 106 -0.72 -13.43 0.43
CA MET A 106 0.28 -13.03 -0.55
C MET A 106 -0.36 -12.91 -1.91
N VAL A 107 -0.16 -11.78 -2.56
CA VAL A 107 -0.70 -11.50 -3.89
C VAL A 107 0.41 -10.94 -4.76
N THR A 108 0.58 -11.49 -5.96
CA THR A 108 1.48 -10.92 -6.98
C THR A 108 0.70 -10.05 -7.94
N PHE A 109 1.37 -9.07 -8.52
CA PHE A 109 0.79 -8.18 -9.53
C PHE A 109 1.69 -8.14 -10.76
N LYS A 110 1.14 -8.50 -11.92
CA LYS A 110 1.87 -8.51 -13.19
C LYS A 110 0.91 -8.17 -14.33
N ASP A 111 1.33 -7.26 -15.21
CA ASP A 111 0.61 -6.88 -16.42
C ASP A 111 -0.88 -6.49 -16.19
N GLY A 112 -1.18 -5.87 -15.03
CA GLY A 112 -2.53 -5.45 -14.67
C GLY A 112 -3.35 -6.50 -13.90
N GLU A 113 -2.81 -7.70 -13.74
CA GLU A 113 -3.51 -8.83 -13.12
C GLU A 113 -2.97 -9.14 -11.73
N PHE A 114 -3.89 -9.44 -10.81
CA PHE A 114 -3.58 -9.89 -9.46
C PHE A 114 -3.72 -11.41 -9.38
N THR A 115 -2.69 -12.08 -8.87
CA THR A 115 -2.71 -13.51 -8.59
C THR A 115 -2.55 -13.75 -7.11
N VAL A 116 -3.55 -14.34 -6.47
CA VAL A 116 -3.47 -14.74 -5.06
C VAL A 116 -2.62 -16.01 -4.99
N VAL A 117 -1.50 -15.93 -4.27
CA VAL A 117 -0.58 -17.06 -4.08
C VAL A 117 -0.85 -17.77 -2.75
N LEU A 118 -1.18 -17.01 -1.70
CA LEU A 118 -1.47 -17.53 -0.36
C LEU A 118 -2.60 -16.75 0.31
N GLY A 119 -3.38 -17.45 1.14
CA GLY A 119 -4.39 -16.85 2.01
C GLY A 119 -5.56 -16.21 1.25
N ASN A 120 -6.28 -15.32 1.94
CA ASN A 120 -7.42 -14.60 1.39
C ASN A 120 -7.23 -13.10 1.65
N PRO A 121 -7.05 -12.28 0.60
CA PRO A 121 -7.02 -10.83 0.76
C PRO A 121 -8.35 -10.29 1.31
N PRO A 122 -8.37 -9.11 1.96
CA PRO A 122 -9.58 -8.53 2.51
C PRO A 122 -10.60 -8.17 1.41
N GLU A 123 -11.87 -8.04 1.78
CA GLU A 123 -12.98 -7.74 0.86
C GLU A 123 -12.70 -6.49 -0.01
N ASN A 124 -12.08 -5.46 0.57
CA ASN A 124 -11.77 -4.22 -0.13
C ASN A 124 -10.57 -4.32 -1.07
N PHE A 125 -9.86 -5.45 -1.10
CA PHE A 125 -8.60 -5.58 -1.84
C PHE A 125 -8.78 -5.37 -3.35
N HIS A 126 -9.87 -5.91 -3.90
CA HIS A 126 -10.15 -5.88 -5.33
C HIS A 126 -11.16 -4.80 -5.73
N LEU A 127 -11.54 -3.87 -4.84
CA LEU A 127 -12.44 -2.76 -5.16
C LEU A 127 -11.73 -1.70 -6.00
N SER A 128 -12.40 -1.13 -7.01
CA SER A 128 -11.81 0.01 -7.70
C SER A 128 -11.69 1.18 -6.72
N PHE A 129 -10.83 2.16 -6.99
CA PHE A 129 -10.76 3.32 -6.10
C PHE A 129 -12.12 4.03 -5.96
N GLU A 130 -12.91 4.09 -7.03
CA GLU A 130 -14.24 4.70 -6.99
C GLU A 130 -15.21 3.90 -6.10
N ASP A 131 -15.28 2.57 -6.27
CA ASP A 131 -16.13 1.72 -5.42
C ASP A 131 -15.69 1.78 -3.95
N TYR A 132 -14.37 1.81 -3.71
CA TYR A 132 -13.80 1.97 -2.39
C TYR A 132 -14.20 3.32 -1.78
N LYS A 133 -14.09 4.41 -2.53
CA LYS A 133 -14.46 5.76 -2.11
C LYS A 133 -15.94 5.84 -1.75
N GLU A 134 -16.82 5.29 -2.57
CA GLU A 134 -18.25 5.20 -2.29
C GLU A 134 -18.53 4.40 -1.01
N LYS A 135 -17.88 3.24 -0.83
CA LYS A 135 -17.99 2.43 0.40
C LYS A 135 -17.54 3.20 1.64
N MET A 136 -16.44 3.96 1.54
CA MET A 136 -15.94 4.76 2.67
C MET A 136 -16.87 5.91 3.03
N PHE A 137 -17.42 6.61 2.03
CA PHE A 137 -18.37 7.71 2.26
C PHE A 137 -19.70 7.20 2.82
N ALA A 138 -20.17 6.05 2.37
CA ALA A 138 -21.37 5.42 2.94
C ALA A 138 -21.17 5.03 4.42
N LYS A 139 -19.96 4.61 4.81
CA LYS A 139 -19.64 4.14 6.17
C LYS A 139 -19.33 5.28 7.14
N TYR A 140 -18.55 6.28 6.72
CA TYR A 140 -18.02 7.33 7.60
C TYR A 140 -18.60 8.72 7.31
N GLY A 141 -19.44 8.85 6.28
CA GLY A 141 -19.95 10.13 5.80
C GLY A 141 -19.04 10.78 4.74
N THR A 142 -19.61 11.73 4.00
CA THR A 142 -18.84 12.53 3.02
C THR A 142 -18.03 13.60 3.77
N PRO A 143 -16.71 13.66 3.58
CA PRO A 143 -15.89 14.71 4.17
C PRO A 143 -16.19 16.07 3.54
N GLU A 144 -15.84 17.14 4.25
CA GLU A 144 -15.92 18.51 3.70
C GLU A 144 -15.01 18.70 2.47
N TYR A 145 -13.93 17.91 2.38
CA TYR A 145 -12.97 17.94 1.29
C TYR A 145 -13.03 16.63 0.47
N ASP A 146 -13.33 16.74 -0.82
CA ASP A 146 -13.52 15.60 -1.74
C ASP A 146 -12.29 14.70 -1.91
N PHE A 147 -11.09 15.22 -1.61
CA PHE A 147 -9.83 14.47 -1.67
C PHE A 147 -9.59 13.61 -0.42
N PHE A 148 -10.30 13.86 0.68
CA PHE A 148 -10.04 13.20 1.96
C PHE A 148 -10.81 11.89 2.08
N VAL A 149 -10.39 10.85 1.36
CA VAL A 149 -11.03 9.53 1.44
C VAL A 149 -10.47 8.76 2.66
N PRO A 150 -11.32 8.26 3.58
CA PRO A 150 -10.90 7.44 4.71
C PRO A 150 -10.07 6.22 4.29
N ILE A 151 -9.13 5.81 5.14
CA ILE A 151 -8.26 4.64 4.92
C ILE A 151 -8.82 3.43 5.68
N GLU A 152 -9.02 2.33 4.97
CA GLU A 152 -9.39 1.01 5.50
C GLU A 152 -8.61 -0.06 4.72
N GLU A 153 -7.89 -0.89 5.48
CA GLU A 153 -6.89 -1.83 4.95
C GLU A 153 -7.47 -3.18 4.53
#